data_AF-A0A2K6CQJ7-F1
#
_entry.id   AF-A0A2K6CQJ7-F1
#
_cell.length_a   1.000
_cell.length_b   1.000
_cell.length_c   1.000
_cell.angle_alpha   90.00
_cell.angle_beta   90.00
_cell.angle_gamma   90.00
#
_symmetry.space_group_name_H-M   'P 1'
#
loop_
_entity.id
_entity.type
_entity.pdbx_description
1 polymer ?
#
loop_
_entity_poly.entity_id
_entity_poly.type
_entity_poly.pdbx_seq_one_letter_code
_entity_poly.pdbx_strand_id
1 'polypeptide(L)'
;MSKRGRGGSSGAKFRISLGLPVGAVINCADNTGAKNLYIISVKGIKGRLNRLPAAGVGDMVMATVKKGKPELRKKGELTYNLNCWTRNPPAGGHSKGCNLQV
;
A
#
# COMPACT_ATOMS: atom_id res chain seq x y z
N MET A 1 -1.28 -32.21 8.33
CA MET A 1 -0.91 -30.96 7.60
C MET A 1 -1.66 -29.79 8.23
N SER A 2 -0.95 -28.94 8.97
CA SER A 2 -1.53 -27.73 9.56
C SER A 2 -2.07 -26.82 8.46
N LYS A 3 -3.34 -26.42 8.54
CA LYS A 3 -3.95 -25.42 7.67
C LYS A 3 -3.08 -24.16 7.77
N ARG A 4 -2.36 -23.84 6.69
CA ARG A 4 -1.53 -22.65 6.57
C ARG A 4 -2.34 -21.45 7.04
N GLY A 5 -1.82 -20.78 8.08
CA GLY A 5 -2.44 -19.63 8.71
C GLY A 5 -2.78 -18.55 7.68
N ARG A 6 -3.92 -17.92 7.91
CA ARG A 6 -4.53 -16.85 7.10
C ARG A 6 -3.49 -15.86 6.57
N GLY A 7 -3.32 -15.82 5.24
CA GLY A 7 -2.55 -14.80 4.53
C GLY A 7 -3.28 -13.46 4.50
N GLY A 8 -3.49 -12.86 5.67
CA GLY A 8 -4.13 -11.57 5.83
C GLY A 8 -3.65 -10.89 7.11
N SER A 9 -3.73 -9.56 7.12
CA SER A 9 -3.44 -8.73 8.29
C SER A 9 -4.12 -9.30 9.54
N SER A 10 -3.32 -9.68 10.54
CA SER A 10 -3.81 -10.17 11.83
C SER A 10 -4.34 -8.99 12.66
N GLY A 11 -5.66 -8.93 12.84
CA GLY A 11 -6.32 -7.95 13.71
C GLY A 11 -7.15 -6.91 12.95
N ALA A 12 -8.16 -6.36 13.63
CA ALA A 12 -8.91 -5.22 13.12
C ALA A 12 -8.09 -3.94 13.36
N LYS A 13 -7.78 -3.20 12.28
CA LYS A 13 -7.08 -1.93 12.42
C LYS A 13 -8.01 -0.85 12.97
N PHE A 14 -7.46 0.05 13.78
CA PHE A 14 -8.14 1.30 14.12
C PHE A 14 -8.36 2.16 12.86
N ARG A 15 -9.40 2.99 12.85
CA ARG A 15 -9.64 3.93 11.75
C ARG A 15 -8.54 4.99 11.75
N ILE A 16 -7.76 5.04 10.68
CA ILE A 16 -6.70 6.01 10.42
C ILE A 16 -7.10 6.85 9.21
N SER A 17 -6.67 8.12 9.17
CA SER A 17 -6.84 9.00 8.02
C SER A 17 -6.28 8.38 6.74
N LEU A 18 -7.08 8.35 5.68
CA LEU A 18 -6.69 7.81 4.39
C LEU A 18 -5.96 8.90 3.59
N GLY A 19 -4.67 8.68 3.31
CA GLY A 19 -3.81 9.67 2.65
C GLY A 19 -3.38 9.30 1.23
N LEU A 20 -3.68 8.07 0.78
CA LEU A 20 -3.20 7.54 -0.50
C LEU A 20 -4.39 7.10 -1.36
N PRO A 21 -4.92 7.96 -2.24
CA PRO A 21 -5.94 7.55 -3.20
C PRO A 21 -5.35 6.61 -4.27
N VAL A 22 -6.22 5.86 -4.94
CA VAL A 22 -5.87 5.15 -6.18
C VAL A 22 -5.25 6.14 -7.18
N GLY A 23 -4.17 5.71 -7.84
CA GLY A 23 -3.39 6.55 -8.74
C GLY A 23 -2.16 7.21 -8.11
N ALA A 24 -2.00 7.11 -6.78
CA ALA A 24 -0.79 7.59 -6.12
C ALA A 24 0.44 6.74 -6.52
N VAL A 25 1.55 7.43 -6.77
CA VAL A 25 2.87 6.83 -6.91
C VAL A 25 3.61 6.94 -5.59
N ILE A 26 4.09 5.81 -5.08
CA ILE A 26 4.77 5.71 -3.80
C ILE A 26 6.07 4.92 -3.94
N ASN A 27 6.94 5.07 -2.96
CA ASN A 27 8.23 4.41 -2.98
C ASN A 27 8.13 2.99 -2.41
N CYS A 28 8.96 2.10 -2.92
CA CYS A 28 9.19 0.76 -2.40
C CYS A 28 10.19 0.81 -1.25
N ALA A 29 9.89 0.15 -0.13
CA ALA A 29 10.84 -0.09 0.97
C ALA A 29 11.26 -1.56 1.06
N ASP A 30 10.97 -2.36 0.03
CA ASP A 30 11.34 -3.76 -0.04
C ASP A 30 12.61 -3.96 -0.87
N ASN A 31 13.37 -5.02 -0.54
CA ASN A 31 14.60 -5.38 -1.25
C ASN A 31 14.33 -6.12 -2.58
N THR A 32 13.09 -6.10 -3.08
CA THR A 32 12.70 -6.85 -4.30
C THR A 32 13.27 -6.21 -5.57
N GLY A 33 13.63 -4.93 -5.53
CA GLY A 33 14.17 -4.17 -6.67
C GLY A 33 13.11 -3.38 -7.44
N ALA A 34 11.90 -3.26 -6.91
CA ALA A 34 10.98 -2.20 -7.26
C ALA A 34 11.44 -0.89 -6.59
N LYS A 35 11.30 0.25 -7.28
CA LYS A 35 11.62 1.59 -6.73
C LYS A 35 10.36 2.42 -6.53
N ASN A 36 9.49 2.42 -7.55
CA ASN A 36 8.24 3.17 -7.53
C ASN A 36 7.08 2.24 -7.85
N LEU A 37 6.05 2.32 -7.01
CA LEU A 37 4.81 1.58 -7.12
C LEU A 37 3.66 2.53 -7.43
N TYR A 38 2.72 2.05 -8.22
CA TYR A 38 1.48 2.73 -8.58
C TYR A 38 0.30 1.96 -8.01
N ILE A 39 -0.48 2.61 -7.13
CA ILE A 39 -1.62 1.99 -6.45
C ILE A 39 -2.80 1.90 -7.43
N ILE A 40 -3.36 0.69 -7.57
CA ILE A 40 -4.52 0.43 -8.43
C ILE A 40 -5.78 0.21 -7.59
N SER A 41 -5.67 -0.55 -6.49
CA SER A 41 -6.83 -0.79 -5.62
C SER A 41 -6.42 -1.07 -4.18
N VAL A 42 -7.38 -0.93 -3.27
CA VAL A 42 -7.23 -1.15 -1.83
C VAL A 42 -8.15 -2.27 -1.42
N LYS A 43 -7.60 -3.28 -0.73
CA LYS A 43 -8.41 -4.42 -0.26
C LYS A 43 -9.28 -3.98 0.93
N GLY A 44 -10.54 -4.42 0.96
CA GLY A 44 -11.44 -4.20 2.08
C GLY A 44 -12.21 -2.88 2.08
N ILE A 45 -12.13 -2.07 1.03
CA ILE A 45 -12.92 -0.84 0.87
C ILE A 45 -14.24 -1.15 0.14
N LYS A 46 -15.37 -0.66 0.68
CA LYS A 46 -16.66 -0.64 -0.02
C LYS A 46 -16.74 0.58 -0.94
N GLY A 47 -17.17 0.35 -2.19
CA GLY A 47 -17.35 1.42 -3.18
C GLY A 47 -18.51 2.36 -2.81
N ARG A 48 -18.37 3.63 -3.18
CA ARG A 48 -19.45 4.64 -3.18
C ARG A 48 -19.34 5.45 -4.47
N LEU A 49 -20.48 5.86 -5.04
CA LEU A 49 -20.52 6.67 -6.26
C LEU A 49 -19.60 7.90 -6.12
N ASN A 50 -18.73 8.11 -7.12
CA ASN A 50 -17.73 9.19 -7.19
C ASN A 50 -16.67 9.21 -6.08
N ARG A 51 -16.50 8.13 -5.30
CA ARG A 51 -15.43 8.00 -4.32
C ARG A 51 -14.30 7.12 -4.86
N LEU A 52 -13.11 7.71 -4.98
CA LEU A 52 -11.90 6.93 -5.23
C LEU A 52 -11.54 6.11 -3.98
N PRO A 53 -11.17 4.83 -4.12
CA PRO A 53 -10.63 4.07 -2.99
C PRO A 53 -9.38 4.77 -2.49
N ALA A 54 -9.24 4.87 -1.16
CA ALA A 54 -8.07 5.45 -0.54
C ALA A 54 -7.56 4.50 0.54
N ALA A 55 -6.24 4.44 0.65
CA ALA A 55 -5.53 3.57 1.56
C ALA A 55 -4.91 4.39 2.70
N GLY A 56 -4.88 3.78 3.87
CA GLY A 56 -4.15 4.25 5.04
C GLY A 56 -3.07 3.26 5.43
N VAL A 57 -2.33 3.59 6.49
CA VAL A 57 -1.34 2.69 7.07
C VAL A 57 -2.00 1.38 7.49
N GLY A 58 -1.32 0.25 7.22
CA GLY A 58 -1.77 -1.10 7.53
C GLY A 58 -2.75 -1.70 6.54
N ASP A 59 -3.15 -0.99 5.48
CA ASP A 59 -3.98 -1.56 4.42
C ASP A 59 -3.17 -2.41 3.45
N MET A 60 -3.78 -3.49 2.98
CA MET A 60 -3.28 -4.22 1.83
C MET A 60 -3.73 -3.52 0.54
N VAL A 61 -2.78 -3.23 -0.33
CA VAL A 61 -3.02 -2.58 -1.62
C VAL A 61 -2.50 -3.43 -2.77
N MET A 62 -3.17 -3.30 -3.91
CA MET A 62 -2.70 -3.85 -5.17
C MET A 62 -1.99 -2.74 -5.94
N ALA A 63 -0.74 -2.98 -6.29
CA ALA A 63 0.09 -2.00 -6.96
C ALA A 63 0.92 -2.63 -8.10
N THR A 64 1.30 -1.78 -9.04
CA THR A 64 2.21 -2.15 -10.14
C THR A 64 3.52 -1.40 -10.03
N VAL A 65 4.62 -2.05 -10.45
CA VAL A 65 5.94 -1.43 -10.47
C VAL A 65 6.07 -0.54 -11.70
N LYS A 66 6.24 0.77 -11.50
CA LYS A 66 6.51 1.71 -12.60
C LYS A 66 8.00 1.79 -12.91
N LYS A 67 8.82 1.90 -11.86
CA LYS A 67 10.28 1.97 -11.95
C LYS A 67 10.89 0.83 -11.13
N GLY A 68 11.80 0.07 -11.71
CA GLY A 68 12.44 -1.09 -11.07
C GLY A 68 12.90 -2.12 -12.08
N LYS A 69 13.23 -3.32 -11.59
CA LYS A 69 13.64 -4.46 -12.43
C LYS A 69 12.64 -4.72 -13.56
N PRO A 70 13.09 -4.93 -14.82
CA PRO A 70 12.21 -5.17 -15.97
C PRO A 70 11.27 -6.38 -15.80
N GLU A 71 11.74 -7.42 -15.09
CA GLU A 71 10.95 -8.60 -14.77
C GLU A 71 9.70 -8.26 -13.96
N LEU A 72 9.84 -7.38 -12.96
CA LEU A 72 8.74 -6.98 -12.07
C LEU A 72 7.78 -5.99 -12.72
N ARG A 73 8.24 -5.22 -13.70
CA ARG A 73 7.40 -4.29 -14.47
C ARG A 73 6.39 -5.01 -15.37
N LYS A 74 6.73 -6.21 -15.84
CA LYS A 74 5.88 -7.02 -16.73
C LYS A 74 5.04 -8.07 -15.99
N LYS A 75 5.40 -8.40 -14.74
CA LYS A 75 4.75 -9.46 -13.94
C LYS A 75 3.34 -9.10 -13.42
N GLY A 76 2.87 -7.87 -13.66
CA GLY A 76 1.51 -7.46 -13.31
C GLY A 76 1.35 -7.02 -11.85
N GLU A 77 0.09 -6.96 -11.39
CA GLU A 77 -0.29 -6.50 -10.06
C GLU A 77 0.27 -7.38 -8.95
N LEU A 78 0.95 -6.75 -7.99
CA LEU A 78 1.42 -7.40 -6.77
C LEU A 78 0.66 -6.82 -5.57
N THR A 79 0.39 -7.67 -4.58
CA THR A 79 -0.19 -7.22 -3.30
C THR A 79 0.95 -6.78 -2.40
N TYR A 80 0.79 -5.60 -1.80
CA TYR A 80 1.74 -5.05 -0.84
C TYR A 80 1.01 -4.58 0.41
N ASN A 81 1.71 -4.60 1.53
CA ASN A 81 1.28 -3.98 2.78
C ASN A 81 1.76 -2.53 2.83
N LEU A 82 0.84 -1.62 3.18
CA LEU A 82 1.18 -0.24 3.51
C LEU A 82 1.78 -0.18 4.90
N ASN A 83 3.06 0.14 4.97
CA ASN A 83 3.71 0.48 6.23
C ASN A 83 4.15 1.96 6.24
N CYS A 84 4.10 2.54 7.43
CA CYS A 84 4.39 3.95 7.61
C CYS A 84 5.85 4.19 7.91
N TRP A 85 6.46 5.14 7.21
CA TRP A 85 7.17 6.25 7.84
C TRP A 85 6.44 7.54 7.41
N THR A 86 6.14 8.46 8.32
CA THR A 86 4.93 9.33 8.29
C THR A 86 5.09 10.71 7.63
N ARG A 87 4.26 11.12 6.64
CA ARG A 87 4.29 12.50 6.04
C ARG A 87 3.37 13.47 6.74
N ASN A 88 2.38 12.97 7.47
CA ASN A 88 1.43 13.81 8.17
C ASN A 88 1.16 13.21 9.55
N PRO A 89 2.04 13.49 10.53
CA PRO A 89 1.73 13.18 11.92
C PRO A 89 0.51 14.02 12.36
N PRO A 90 -0.33 13.51 13.27
CA PRO A 90 -1.31 14.34 13.92
C PRO A 90 -0.57 15.50 14.62
N ALA A 91 -0.81 16.72 14.13
CA ALA A 91 -0.29 18.00 14.61
C ALA A 91 1.22 18.05 14.98
N GLY A 92 2.06 18.58 14.08
CA GLY A 92 3.33 19.20 14.45
C GLY A 92 4.63 18.42 14.22
N GLY A 93 4.63 17.32 13.47
CA GLY A 93 5.85 16.53 13.19
C GLY A 93 6.34 16.56 11.74
N HIS A 94 7.64 16.37 11.56
CA HIS A 94 8.37 16.41 10.28
C HIS A 94 7.82 15.45 9.20
N SER A 95 7.83 15.91 7.94
CA SER A 95 7.35 15.21 6.75
C SER A 95 8.19 13.99 6.34
N LYS A 96 7.66 12.75 6.39
CA LYS A 96 8.33 11.51 5.89
C LYS A 96 7.48 10.63 4.95
N GLY A 97 8.00 10.21 3.80
CA GLY A 97 7.27 9.44 2.77
C GLY A 97 6.56 8.15 3.18
N CYS A 98 5.32 7.92 2.72
CA CYS A 98 4.71 6.59 2.74
C CYS A 98 5.45 5.66 1.78
N ASN A 99 5.88 4.51 2.29
CA ASN A 99 6.49 3.45 1.50
C ASN A 99 5.60 2.20 1.48
N LEU A 100 5.80 1.35 0.48
CA LEU A 100 5.15 0.05 0.36
C LEU A 100 6.15 -1.05 0.61
N GLN A 101 5.73 -2.10 1.31
CA GLN A 101 6.52 -3.31 1.52
C GLN A 101 5.68 -4.54 1.16
N VAL A 102 6.32 -5.57 0.59
CA VAL A 102 5.67 -6.88 0.39
C VAL A 102 5.39 -7.50 1.75
#